data_AF-A0AAV5T4N7-F1
#
_entry.id   AF-A0AAV5T4N7-F1
#
_cell.length_a   1.000
_cell.length_b   1.000
_cell.length_c   1.000
_cell.angle_alpha   90.00
_cell.angle_beta   90.00
_cell.angle_gamma   90.00
#
_symmetry.space_group_name_H-M   'P 1'
#
loop_
_entity.id
_entity.type
_entity.pdbx_description
1 polymer ?
#
loop_
_entity_poly.entity_id
_entity_poly.type
_entity_poly.pdbx_seq_one_letter_code
_entity_poly.pdbx_strand_id
1 'polypeptide(L)'
;KNRISQLENEINTKMTNISQLTKEVEERNEEIDRYEREFEDEKEIWKRESDTIKTEFNQYKMDSQGMKRNLEFELQLKSNEIENLQKSGSKLMSQLAEMKSVVESKTEDIENLKLLTIQRGKTTKSLESEVQFKSNEIEYLKKSEAELKNRISELEKQINSNLTTIDHIILKISHGVRQILEKVETTSNDLRSLHNKTPEMTIRATFTEISKLTYTRVCSQFTEFTGLNWRINLYKYDNDNLSFFVEAKKKNADKWSCSSIVDWQLISQKNVNIVHSKKAANVFTSSHAWGFANFITFKELLDEENGYVMDDSIIVSATVKTFPTAQ
;
A
#
# COMPACT_ATOMS: atom_id res chain seq x y z
N LYS A 1 -146.43 -140.02 39.82
CA LYS A 1 -145.22 -140.77 39.39
C LYS A 1 -144.49 -140.13 38.20
N ASN A 2 -145.16 -139.55 37.19
CA ASN A 2 -144.47 -138.94 36.03
C ASN A 2 -143.76 -137.58 36.31
N ARG A 3 -144.24 -136.81 37.29
CA ARG A 3 -143.72 -135.47 37.63
C ARG A 3 -142.38 -135.49 38.40
N ILE A 4 -142.13 -136.54 39.20
CA ILE A 4 -140.97 -136.63 40.10
C ILE A 4 -139.70 -136.95 39.31
N SER A 5 -139.75 -137.91 38.38
CA SER A 5 -138.59 -138.25 37.53
C SER A 5 -138.20 -137.13 36.55
N GLN A 6 -139.17 -136.35 36.07
CA GLN A 6 -138.91 -135.12 35.30
C GLN A 6 -138.16 -134.06 36.13
N LEU A 7 -138.58 -133.86 37.39
CA LEU A 7 -137.91 -132.95 38.31
C LEU A 7 -136.51 -133.43 38.67
N GLU A 8 -136.28 -134.73 38.85
CA GLU A 8 -134.95 -135.29 39.11
C GLU A 8 -133.99 -135.09 37.93
N ASN A 9 -134.46 -135.30 36.70
CA ASN A 9 -133.65 -135.01 35.50
C ASN A 9 -133.38 -133.51 35.37
N GLU A 10 -134.37 -132.65 35.59
CA GLU A 10 -134.17 -131.20 35.59
C GLU A 10 -133.19 -130.74 36.68
N ILE A 11 -133.28 -131.33 37.88
CA ILE A 11 -132.37 -131.07 38.99
C ILE A 11 -130.95 -131.49 38.63
N ASN A 12 -130.77 -132.69 38.06
CA ASN A 12 -129.45 -133.17 37.64
C ASN A 12 -128.86 -132.32 36.50
N THR A 13 -129.66 -131.98 35.48
CA THR A 13 -129.22 -131.05 34.42
C THR A 13 -128.87 -129.68 34.97
N LYS A 14 -129.67 -129.15 35.90
CA LYS A 14 -129.36 -127.88 36.58
C LYS A 14 -128.11 -127.99 37.45
N MET A 15 -127.88 -129.10 38.15
CA MET A 15 -126.65 -129.34 38.93
C MET A 15 -125.42 -129.42 38.03
N THR A 16 -125.50 -130.08 36.88
CA THR A 16 -124.42 -130.11 35.89
C THR A 16 -124.14 -128.71 35.34
N ASN A 17 -125.19 -127.96 34.99
CA ASN A 17 -125.04 -126.57 34.53
C ASN A 17 -124.46 -125.66 35.62
N ILE A 18 -124.89 -125.82 36.88
CA ILE A 18 -124.34 -125.07 38.01
C ILE A 18 -122.86 -125.41 38.19
N SER A 19 -122.48 -126.69 38.13
CA SER A 19 -121.08 -127.10 38.24
C SER A 19 -120.21 -126.51 37.11
N GLN A 20 -120.73 -126.51 35.88
CA GLN A 20 -120.03 -125.93 34.73
C GLN A 20 -119.90 -124.42 34.83
N LEU A 21 -120.97 -123.71 35.23
CA LEU A 21 -120.94 -122.27 35.47
C LEU A 21 -120.01 -121.89 36.62
N THR A 22 -119.95 -122.69 37.69
CA THR A 22 -119.00 -122.48 38.78
C THR A 22 -117.56 -122.57 38.28
N LYS A 23 -117.26 -123.56 37.44
CA LYS A 23 -115.93 -123.70 36.83
C LYS A 23 -115.59 -122.53 35.90
N GLU A 24 -116.55 -122.08 35.08
CA GLU A 24 -116.37 -120.90 34.21
C GLU A 24 -116.14 -119.62 35.03
N VAL A 25 -116.85 -119.44 36.15
CA VAL A 25 -116.63 -118.30 37.06
C VAL A 25 -115.25 -118.37 37.69
N GLU A 26 -114.79 -119.55 38.10
CA GLU A 26 -113.45 -119.75 38.67
C GLU A 26 -112.35 -119.45 37.63
N GLU A 27 -112.47 -119.98 36.42
CA GLU A 27 -111.56 -119.69 35.30
C GLU A 27 -111.55 -118.19 34.92
N ARG A 28 -112.71 -117.52 34.97
CA ARG A 28 -112.82 -116.07 34.72
C ARG A 28 -112.22 -115.23 35.85
N ASN A 29 -112.38 -115.65 37.10
CA ASN A 29 -111.74 -114.97 38.23
C ASN A 29 -110.22 -115.11 38.16
N GLU A 30 -109.69 -116.28 37.80
CA GLU A 30 -108.26 -116.45 37.54
C GLU A 30 -107.75 -115.59 36.38
N GLU A 31 -108.58 -115.38 35.35
CA GLU A 31 -108.29 -114.48 34.23
C GLU A 31 -108.28 -113.00 34.66
N ILE A 32 -109.24 -112.58 35.49
CA ILE A 32 -109.28 -111.24 36.09
C ILE A 32 -108.04 -111.00 36.96
N ASP A 33 -107.72 -111.92 37.86
CA ASP A 33 -106.54 -111.82 38.74
C ASP A 33 -105.24 -111.71 37.92
N ARG A 34 -105.18 -112.39 36.77
CA ARG A 34 -104.05 -112.28 35.84
C ARG A 34 -103.98 -110.90 35.21
N TYR A 35 -105.09 -110.38 34.68
CA TYR A 35 -105.14 -109.06 34.09
C TYR A 35 -104.88 -107.94 35.11
N GLU A 36 -105.33 -108.08 36.35
CA GLU A 36 -105.02 -107.14 37.43
C GLU A 36 -103.52 -107.11 37.74
N ARG A 37 -102.87 -108.28 37.80
CA ARG A 37 -101.40 -108.35 37.95
C ARG A 37 -100.67 -107.73 36.75
N GLU A 38 -101.06 -108.08 35.53
CA GLU A 38 -100.46 -107.53 34.30
C GLU A 38 -100.62 -106.00 34.24
N PHE A 39 -101.80 -105.48 34.59
CA PHE A 39 -102.05 -104.04 34.62
C PHE A 39 -101.19 -103.33 35.68
N GLU A 40 -101.06 -103.89 36.88
CA GLU A 40 -100.23 -103.27 37.92
C GLU A 40 -98.74 -103.35 37.58
N ASP A 41 -98.28 -104.44 36.94
CA ASP A 41 -96.92 -104.56 36.40
C ASP A 41 -96.65 -103.51 35.31
N GLU A 42 -97.58 -103.33 34.36
CA GLU A 42 -97.46 -102.36 33.28
C GLU A 42 -97.43 -100.92 33.82
N LYS A 43 -98.28 -100.62 34.80
CA LYS A 43 -98.30 -99.33 35.50
C LYS A 43 -96.98 -99.04 36.23
N GLU A 44 -96.40 -100.03 36.89
CA GLU A 44 -95.08 -99.89 37.52
C GLU A 44 -93.95 -99.76 36.48
N ILE A 45 -94.06 -100.37 35.30
CA ILE A 45 -93.15 -100.13 34.17
C ILE A 45 -93.25 -98.69 33.68
N TRP A 46 -94.46 -98.20 33.36
CA TRP A 46 -94.68 -96.82 32.90
C TRP A 46 -94.18 -95.77 33.91
N LYS A 47 -94.37 -96.04 35.20
CA LYS A 47 -93.87 -95.18 36.27
C LYS A 47 -92.34 -95.13 36.29
N ARG A 48 -91.67 -96.29 36.20
CA ARG A 48 -90.21 -96.37 36.09
C ARG A 48 -89.68 -95.67 34.84
N GLU A 49 -90.33 -95.84 33.70
CA GLU A 49 -89.96 -95.16 32.45
C GLU A 49 -90.12 -93.64 32.56
N SER A 50 -91.25 -93.17 33.11
CA SER A 50 -91.50 -91.76 33.37
C SER A 50 -90.44 -91.15 34.29
N ASP A 51 -90.08 -91.83 35.38
CA ASP A 51 -89.05 -91.37 36.31
C ASP A 51 -87.66 -91.35 35.65
N THR A 52 -87.37 -92.32 34.78
CA THR A 52 -86.13 -92.38 34.00
C THR A 52 -86.03 -91.19 33.04
N ILE A 53 -87.07 -90.96 32.23
CA ILE A 53 -87.15 -89.82 31.30
C ILE A 53 -87.02 -88.49 32.04
N LYS A 54 -87.66 -88.36 33.20
CA LYS A 54 -87.58 -87.15 34.02
C LYS A 54 -86.15 -86.90 34.53
N THR A 55 -85.45 -87.96 34.92
CA THR A 55 -84.07 -87.88 35.39
C THR A 55 -83.13 -87.50 34.24
N GLU A 56 -83.26 -88.15 33.08
CA GLU A 56 -82.50 -87.84 31.87
C GLU A 56 -82.73 -86.40 31.39
N PHE A 57 -83.99 -85.94 31.38
CA PHE A 57 -84.33 -84.58 31.01
C PHE A 57 -83.68 -83.54 31.94
N ASN A 58 -83.70 -83.80 33.26
CA ASN A 58 -83.04 -82.92 34.22
C ASN A 58 -81.52 -82.92 34.04
N GLN A 59 -80.91 -84.08 33.76
CA GLN A 59 -79.49 -84.18 33.48
C GLN A 59 -79.12 -83.39 32.21
N TYR A 60 -79.85 -83.59 31.11
CA TYR A 60 -79.66 -82.82 29.88
C TYR A 60 -79.79 -81.32 30.09
N LYS A 61 -80.78 -80.89 30.88
CA LYS A 61 -80.96 -79.47 31.24
C LYS A 61 -79.77 -78.92 32.01
N MET A 62 -79.23 -79.68 32.97
CA MET A 62 -78.05 -79.29 33.75
C MET A 62 -76.81 -79.20 32.86
N ASP A 63 -76.59 -80.19 31.99
CA ASP A 63 -75.45 -80.24 31.08
C ASP A 63 -75.50 -79.09 30.06
N SER A 64 -76.67 -78.82 29.49
CA SER A 64 -76.90 -77.68 28.59
C SER A 64 -76.62 -76.34 29.28
N GLN A 65 -77.05 -76.18 30.53
CA GLN A 65 -76.76 -74.98 31.32
C GLN A 65 -75.27 -74.84 31.67
N GLY A 66 -74.59 -75.95 31.96
CA GLY A 66 -73.15 -75.98 32.18
C GLY A 66 -72.39 -75.56 30.92
N MET A 67 -72.77 -76.13 29.77
CA MET A 67 -72.19 -75.78 28.48
C MET A 67 -72.42 -74.30 28.13
N LYS A 68 -73.63 -73.78 28.37
CA LYS A 68 -73.93 -72.36 28.19
C LYS A 68 -73.02 -71.46 29.03
N ARG A 69 -72.85 -71.77 30.34
CA ARG A 69 -71.97 -71.00 31.22
C ARG A 69 -70.50 -71.03 30.76
N ASN A 70 -70.02 -72.18 30.29
CA ASN A 70 -68.66 -72.29 29.76
C ASN A 70 -68.48 -71.44 28.49
N LEU A 71 -69.42 -71.48 27.56
CA LEU A 71 -69.39 -70.66 26.35
C LEU A 71 -69.46 -69.16 26.68
N GLU A 72 -70.28 -68.75 27.64
CA GLU A 72 -70.34 -67.35 28.11
C GLU A 72 -69.01 -66.89 28.70
N PHE A 73 -68.35 -67.74 29.51
CA PHE A 73 -67.04 -67.44 30.07
C PHE A 73 -65.96 -67.32 28.99
N GLU A 74 -65.90 -68.24 28.03
CA GLU A 74 -64.97 -68.16 26.91
C GLU A 74 -65.21 -66.91 26.04
N LEU A 75 -66.47 -66.59 25.75
CA LEU A 75 -66.84 -65.36 25.02
C LEU A 75 -66.37 -64.12 25.76
N GLN A 76 -66.50 -64.08 27.09
CA GLN A 76 -66.04 -62.94 27.88
C GLN A 76 -64.52 -62.81 27.86
N LEU A 77 -63.77 -63.91 27.97
CA LEU A 77 -62.31 -63.90 27.84
C LEU A 77 -61.88 -63.38 26.46
N LYS A 78 -62.53 -63.86 25.39
CA LYS A 78 -62.24 -63.40 24.03
C LYS A 78 -62.61 -61.94 23.81
N SER A 79 -63.70 -61.46 24.40
CA SER A 79 -64.08 -60.05 24.36
C SER A 79 -63.04 -59.15 25.01
N ASN A 80 -62.52 -59.54 26.18
CA ASN A 80 -61.45 -58.80 26.87
C ASN A 80 -60.14 -58.79 26.05
N GLU A 81 -59.82 -59.92 25.39
CA GLU A 81 -58.67 -60.01 24.49
C GLU A 81 -58.80 -59.04 23.31
N ILE A 82 -59.99 -58.99 22.67
CA ILE A 82 -60.28 -58.04 21.58
C ILE A 82 -60.14 -56.59 22.05
N GLU A 83 -60.67 -56.24 23.22
CA GLU A 83 -60.59 -54.88 23.75
C GLU A 83 -59.13 -54.45 23.97
N ASN A 84 -58.29 -55.34 24.51
CA ASN A 84 -56.87 -55.08 24.70
C ASN A 84 -56.13 -54.91 23.37
N LEU A 85 -56.44 -55.75 22.38
CA LEU A 85 -55.89 -55.62 21.02
C LEU A 85 -56.31 -54.30 20.36
N GLN A 86 -57.56 -53.87 20.53
CA GLN A 86 -58.05 -52.58 20.02
C GLN A 86 -57.32 -51.40 20.67
N LYS A 87 -57.12 -51.42 21.99
CA LYS A 87 -56.33 -50.39 22.70
C LYS A 87 -54.89 -50.32 22.19
N SER A 88 -54.26 -51.48 22.01
CA SER A 88 -52.91 -51.57 21.44
C SER A 88 -52.84 -51.04 20.00
N GLY A 89 -53.81 -51.43 19.16
CA GLY A 89 -53.94 -50.96 17.79
C GLY A 89 -54.13 -49.44 17.70
N SER A 90 -54.96 -48.86 18.57
CA SER A 90 -55.14 -47.40 18.66
C SER A 90 -53.86 -46.66 19.05
N LYS A 91 -53.08 -47.24 19.98
CA LYS A 91 -51.78 -46.68 20.38
C LYS A 91 -50.79 -46.70 19.22
N LEU A 92 -50.68 -47.82 18.51
CA LEU A 92 -49.83 -47.95 17.34
C LEU A 92 -50.23 -47.00 16.21
N MET A 93 -51.53 -46.83 15.95
CA MET A 93 -52.02 -45.86 14.95
C MET A 93 -51.63 -44.41 15.30
N SER A 94 -51.70 -44.04 16.58
CA SER A 94 -51.30 -42.71 17.03
C SER A 94 -49.79 -42.48 16.83
N GLN A 95 -48.97 -43.49 17.18
CA GLN A 95 -47.52 -43.46 16.95
C GLN A 95 -47.17 -43.41 15.46
N LEU A 96 -47.91 -44.14 14.62
CA LEU A 96 -47.72 -44.12 13.17
C LEU A 96 -48.00 -42.73 12.59
N ALA A 97 -49.07 -42.06 13.06
CA ALA A 97 -49.42 -40.71 12.62
C ALA A 97 -48.33 -39.69 13.00
N GLU A 98 -47.79 -39.79 14.22
CA GLU A 98 -46.67 -38.95 14.67
C GLU A 98 -45.41 -39.20 13.82
N MET A 99 -45.02 -40.46 13.62
CA MET A 99 -43.88 -40.81 12.77
C MET A 99 -44.04 -40.28 11.34
N LYS A 100 -45.24 -40.38 10.78
CA LYS A 100 -45.54 -39.88 9.44
C LYS A 100 -45.32 -38.36 9.35
N SER A 101 -45.84 -37.61 10.33
CA SER A 101 -45.63 -36.15 10.40
C SER A 101 -44.14 -35.79 10.49
N VAL A 102 -43.36 -36.52 11.29
CA VAL A 102 -41.90 -36.30 11.40
C VAL A 102 -41.19 -36.59 10.07
N VAL A 103 -41.57 -37.66 9.37
CA VAL A 103 -40.99 -38.01 8.06
C VAL A 103 -41.30 -36.93 7.02
N GLU A 104 -42.52 -36.39 7.00
CA GLU A 104 -42.91 -35.31 6.09
C GLU A 104 -42.08 -34.05 6.34
N SER A 105 -41.97 -33.62 7.60
CA SER A 105 -41.14 -32.46 7.99
C SER A 105 -39.66 -32.64 7.62
N LYS A 106 -39.07 -33.81 7.91
CA LYS A 106 -37.67 -34.09 7.54
C LYS A 106 -37.45 -34.15 6.03
N THR A 107 -38.46 -34.57 5.28
CA THR A 107 -38.40 -34.60 3.81
C THR A 107 -38.31 -33.18 3.26
N GLU A 108 -39.07 -32.25 3.81
CA GLU A 108 -39.02 -30.83 3.45
C GLU A 108 -37.66 -30.20 3.79
N ASP A 109 -37.13 -30.47 4.99
CA ASP A 109 -35.79 -30.02 5.39
C ASP A 109 -34.70 -30.51 4.42
N ILE A 110 -34.75 -31.78 4.02
CA ILE A 110 -33.81 -32.35 3.06
C ILE A 110 -33.86 -31.61 1.72
N GLU A 111 -35.06 -31.28 1.23
CA GLU A 111 -35.21 -30.58 -0.04
C GLU A 111 -34.67 -29.13 0.04
N ASN A 112 -34.94 -28.44 1.14
CA ASN A 112 -34.37 -27.12 1.42
C ASN A 112 -32.83 -27.15 1.47
N LEU A 113 -32.25 -28.16 2.11
CA LEU A 113 -30.79 -28.34 2.18
C LEU A 113 -30.17 -28.63 0.80
N LYS A 114 -30.85 -29.39 -0.08
CA LYS A 114 -30.39 -29.59 -1.46
C LYS A 114 -30.34 -28.28 -2.24
N LEU A 115 -31.39 -27.46 -2.14
CA LEU A 115 -31.44 -26.16 -2.81
C LEU A 115 -30.33 -25.22 -2.33
N LEU A 116 -30.10 -25.16 -1.02
CA LEU A 116 -28.98 -24.40 -0.44
C LEU A 116 -27.62 -24.91 -0.93
N THR A 117 -27.46 -26.23 -1.04
CA THR A 117 -26.21 -26.83 -1.54
C THR A 117 -25.95 -26.43 -3.00
N ILE A 118 -26.98 -26.43 -3.84
CA ILE A 118 -26.88 -25.98 -5.24
C ILE A 118 -26.50 -24.50 -5.31
N GLN A 119 -27.14 -23.65 -4.51
CA GLN A 119 -26.82 -22.22 -4.46
C GLN A 119 -25.37 -21.97 -4.04
N ARG A 120 -24.93 -22.60 -2.95
CA ARG A 120 -23.53 -22.51 -2.49
C ARG A 120 -22.56 -22.99 -3.56
N GLY A 121 -22.87 -24.07 -4.26
CA GLY A 121 -22.05 -24.56 -5.39
C GLY A 121 -21.90 -23.54 -6.52
N LYS A 122 -22.95 -22.76 -6.85
CA LYS A 122 -22.86 -21.66 -7.83
C LYS A 122 -21.96 -20.53 -7.33
N THR A 123 -22.12 -20.13 -6.07
CA THR A 123 -21.28 -19.09 -5.46
C THR A 123 -19.81 -19.49 -5.43
N THR A 124 -19.51 -20.74 -5.05
CA THR A 124 -18.12 -21.25 -5.04
C THR A 124 -17.48 -21.16 -6.42
N LYS A 125 -18.17 -21.59 -7.48
CA LYS A 125 -17.65 -21.49 -8.86
C LYS A 125 -17.39 -20.05 -9.30
N SER A 126 -18.25 -19.12 -8.89
CA SER A 126 -18.05 -17.69 -9.16
C SER A 126 -16.79 -17.16 -8.47
N LEU A 127 -16.62 -17.49 -7.18
CA LEU A 127 -15.44 -17.09 -6.40
C LEU A 127 -14.15 -17.73 -6.94
N GLU A 128 -14.19 -19.00 -7.35
CA GLU A 128 -13.06 -19.68 -8.00
C GLU A 128 -12.60 -18.93 -9.26
N SER A 129 -13.56 -18.48 -10.08
CA SER A 129 -13.26 -17.70 -11.29
C SER A 129 -12.64 -16.34 -10.96
N GLU A 130 -13.13 -15.65 -9.93
CA GLU A 130 -12.58 -14.36 -9.49
C GLU A 130 -11.17 -14.52 -8.90
N VAL A 131 -10.95 -15.55 -8.08
CA VAL A 131 -9.63 -15.88 -7.54
C VAL A 131 -8.65 -16.17 -8.67
N GLN A 132 -9.05 -16.94 -9.69
CA GLN A 132 -8.20 -17.22 -10.84
C GLN A 132 -7.83 -15.95 -11.61
N PHE A 133 -8.80 -15.05 -11.83
CA PHE A 133 -8.55 -13.77 -12.50
C PHE A 133 -7.54 -12.92 -11.73
N LYS A 134 -7.74 -12.74 -10.43
CA LYS A 134 -6.82 -11.99 -9.56
C LYS A 134 -5.44 -12.64 -9.48
N SER A 135 -5.38 -13.97 -9.50
CA SER A 135 -4.10 -14.69 -9.53
C SER A 135 -3.30 -14.37 -10.78
N ASN A 136 -3.95 -14.35 -11.94
CA ASN A 136 -3.31 -13.99 -13.21
C ASN A 136 -2.84 -12.52 -13.21
N GLU A 137 -3.62 -11.60 -12.63
CA GLU A 137 -3.25 -10.19 -12.49
C GLU A 137 -2.01 -10.00 -11.61
N ILE A 138 -1.93 -10.72 -10.48
CA ILE A 138 -0.76 -10.71 -9.60
C ILE A 138 0.48 -11.22 -10.34
N GLU A 139 0.35 -12.27 -11.14
CA GLU A 139 1.46 -12.80 -11.93
C GLU A 139 1.98 -11.77 -12.95
N TYR A 140 1.07 -11.07 -13.64
CA TYR A 140 1.44 -9.98 -14.54
C TYR A 140 2.19 -8.86 -13.80
N LEU A 141 1.67 -8.41 -12.65
CA LEU A 141 2.30 -7.35 -11.87
C LEU A 141 3.68 -7.76 -11.37
N LYS A 142 3.87 -9.01 -10.92
CA LYS A 142 5.19 -9.53 -10.51
C LYS A 142 6.21 -9.47 -11.64
N LYS A 143 5.79 -9.80 -12.87
CA LYS A 143 6.66 -9.72 -14.05
C LYS A 143 7.06 -8.27 -14.33
N SER A 144 6.11 -7.34 -14.32
CA SER A 144 6.38 -5.91 -14.50
C SER A 144 7.30 -5.35 -13.41
N GLU A 145 7.11 -5.74 -12.15
CA GLU A 145 7.99 -5.35 -11.04
C GLU A 145 9.44 -5.82 -11.27
N ALA A 146 9.63 -7.05 -11.74
CA ALA A 146 10.96 -7.58 -12.06
C ALA A 146 11.65 -6.79 -13.20
N GLU A 147 10.88 -6.42 -14.24
CA GLU A 147 11.39 -5.57 -15.33
C GLU A 147 11.82 -4.18 -14.83
N LEU A 148 11.02 -3.56 -13.97
CA LEU A 148 11.36 -2.26 -13.37
C LEU A 148 12.60 -2.34 -12.48
N LYS A 149 12.75 -3.39 -11.66
CA LYS A 149 13.96 -3.61 -10.85
C LYS A 149 15.21 -3.72 -11.70
N ASN A 150 15.14 -4.45 -12.81
CA ASN A 150 16.25 -4.56 -13.75
C ASN A 150 16.60 -3.20 -14.37
N ARG A 151 15.58 -2.41 -14.73
CA ARG A 151 15.80 -1.07 -15.29
C ARG A 151 16.44 -0.12 -14.29
N ILE A 152 16.04 -0.17 -13.02
CA ILE A 152 16.65 0.62 -11.94
C ILE A 152 18.13 0.25 -11.79
N SER A 153 18.44 -1.05 -11.71
CA SER A 153 19.83 -1.51 -11.58
C SER A 153 20.71 -1.04 -12.74
N GLU A 154 20.18 -1.03 -13.96
CA GLU A 154 20.90 -0.53 -15.12
C GLU A 154 21.16 0.98 -15.06
N LEU A 155 20.16 1.77 -14.64
CA LEU A 155 20.32 3.21 -14.47
C LEU A 155 21.33 3.55 -13.36
N GLU A 156 21.35 2.80 -12.25
CA GLU A 156 22.33 2.97 -11.19
C GLU A 156 23.76 2.75 -11.69
N LYS A 157 23.99 1.72 -12.52
CA LYS A 157 25.30 1.47 -13.15
C LYS A 157 25.72 2.63 -14.05
N GLN A 158 24.80 3.17 -14.83
CA GLN A 158 25.08 4.32 -15.71
C GLN A 158 25.44 5.57 -14.91
N ILE A 159 24.69 5.86 -13.84
CA ILE A 159 24.99 6.98 -12.93
C ILE A 159 26.39 6.83 -12.35
N ASN A 160 26.73 5.65 -11.83
CA ASN A 160 28.05 5.42 -11.25
C ASN A 160 29.18 5.60 -12.27
N SER A 161 29.01 5.10 -13.50
CA SER A 161 29.96 5.33 -14.59
C SER A 161 30.15 6.82 -14.88
N ASN A 162 29.05 7.57 -14.96
CA ASN A 162 29.10 9.01 -15.22
C ASN A 162 29.79 9.77 -14.08
N LEU A 163 29.52 9.41 -12.82
CA LEU A 163 30.20 10.00 -11.66
C LEU A 163 31.72 9.80 -11.74
N THR A 164 32.20 8.60 -12.05
CA THR A 164 33.64 8.36 -12.20
C THR A 164 34.27 9.17 -13.34
N THR A 165 33.51 9.41 -14.42
CA THR A 165 33.95 10.26 -15.52
C THR A 165 34.07 11.73 -15.09
N ILE A 166 33.09 12.23 -14.33
CA ILE A 166 33.10 13.58 -13.78
C ILE A 166 34.29 13.75 -12.83
N ASP A 167 34.56 12.78 -11.95
CA ASP A 167 35.72 12.82 -11.04
C ASP A 167 37.03 12.94 -11.84
N HIS A 168 37.17 12.19 -12.93
CA HIS A 168 38.34 12.28 -13.80
C HIS A 168 38.49 13.66 -14.45
N ILE A 169 37.38 14.28 -14.86
CA ILE A 169 37.38 15.65 -15.41
C ILE A 169 37.78 16.66 -14.32
N ILE A 170 37.22 16.55 -13.12
CA ILE A 170 37.56 17.42 -11.97
C ILE A 170 39.05 17.34 -11.68
N LEU A 171 39.65 16.15 -11.68
CA LEU A 171 41.09 15.97 -11.49
C LEU A 171 41.91 16.67 -12.58
N LYS A 172 41.51 16.55 -13.86
CA LYS A 172 42.18 17.24 -14.97
C LYS A 172 42.11 18.75 -14.84
N ILE A 173 40.93 19.30 -14.54
CA ILE A 173 40.75 20.74 -14.34
C ILE A 173 41.59 21.22 -13.16
N SER A 174 41.54 20.52 -12.03
CA SER A 174 42.31 20.87 -10.82
C SER A 174 43.81 20.92 -11.10
N HIS A 175 44.32 19.97 -11.90
CA HIS A 175 45.72 19.98 -12.33
C HIS A 175 46.05 21.17 -13.23
N GLY A 176 45.20 21.48 -14.22
CA GLY A 176 45.38 22.64 -15.09
C GLY A 176 45.39 23.96 -14.33
N VAL A 177 44.46 24.13 -13.37
CA VAL A 177 44.41 25.32 -12.50
C VAL A 177 45.70 25.46 -11.68
N ARG A 178 46.22 24.36 -11.11
CA ARG A 178 47.48 24.38 -10.37
C ARG A 178 48.65 24.86 -11.22
N GLN A 179 48.78 24.35 -12.45
CA GLN A 179 49.85 24.78 -13.37
C GLN A 179 49.75 26.27 -13.74
N ILE A 180 48.53 26.80 -13.92
CA ILE A 180 48.31 28.21 -14.20
C ILE A 180 48.71 29.06 -13.00
N LEU A 181 48.32 28.67 -11.78
CA LEU A 181 48.68 29.39 -10.55
C LEU A 181 50.20 29.48 -10.39
N GLU A 182 50.92 28.37 -10.60
CA GLU A 182 52.39 28.35 -10.54
C GLU A 182 53.01 29.33 -11.55
N LYS A 183 52.51 29.39 -12.78
CA LYS A 183 52.99 30.33 -13.81
C LYS A 183 52.69 31.78 -13.50
N VAL A 184 51.53 32.07 -12.91
CA VAL A 184 51.16 33.42 -12.49
C VAL A 184 52.08 33.90 -11.37
N GLU A 185 52.38 33.02 -10.41
CA GLU A 185 53.26 33.34 -9.29
C GLU A 185 54.70 33.62 -9.75
N THR A 186 55.25 32.82 -10.65
CA THR A 186 56.59 33.07 -11.22
C THR A 186 56.64 34.39 -11.98
N THR A 187 55.67 34.63 -12.87
CA THR A 187 55.60 35.88 -13.67
C THR A 187 55.48 37.11 -12.76
N SER A 188 54.67 37.04 -11.70
CA SER A 188 54.51 38.12 -10.73
C SER A 188 55.82 38.45 -10.01
N ASN A 189 56.58 37.42 -9.62
CA ASN A 189 57.88 37.60 -8.99
C ASN A 189 58.91 38.22 -9.93
N ASP A 190 58.93 37.81 -11.20
CA ASP A 190 59.83 38.37 -12.22
C ASP A 190 59.55 39.87 -12.47
N LEU A 191 58.28 40.27 -12.58
CA LEU A 191 57.89 41.67 -12.77
C LEU A 191 58.31 42.55 -11.58
N ARG A 192 58.17 42.06 -10.34
CA ARG A 192 58.63 42.76 -9.13
C ARG A 192 60.15 42.99 -9.14
N SER A 193 60.92 41.99 -9.57
CA SER A 193 62.38 42.08 -9.69
C SER A 193 62.82 43.14 -10.70
N LEU A 194 62.11 43.26 -11.83
CA LEU A 194 62.42 44.23 -12.88
C LEU A 194 62.15 45.68 -12.44
N HIS A 195 61.06 45.92 -11.70
CA HIS A 195 60.71 47.25 -11.21
C HIS A 195 61.81 47.87 -10.34
N ASN A 196 62.43 47.07 -9.46
CA ASN A 196 63.41 47.55 -8.49
C ASN A 196 64.80 47.87 -9.08
N LYS A 197 65.06 47.58 -10.37
CA LYS A 197 66.38 47.74 -11.01
C LYS A 197 66.49 48.89 -12.00
N THR A 198 65.42 49.65 -12.23
CA THR A 198 65.43 50.70 -13.27
C THR A 198 66.07 52.00 -12.75
N PRO A 199 67.11 52.54 -13.40
CA PRO A 199 67.79 53.76 -12.95
C PRO A 199 66.89 55.00 -13.08
N GLU A 200 67.02 55.93 -12.13
CA GLU A 200 66.32 57.23 -12.12
C GLU A 200 67.26 58.41 -11.84
N MET A 201 66.98 59.57 -12.42
CA MET A 201 67.67 60.84 -12.14
C MET A 201 66.66 61.97 -11.94
N THR A 202 66.99 62.93 -11.07
CA THR A 202 66.24 64.19 -10.94
C THR A 202 67.08 65.39 -11.37
N ILE A 203 66.58 66.17 -12.33
CA ILE A 203 67.13 67.48 -12.72
C ILE A 203 66.36 68.54 -11.93
N ARG A 204 67.06 69.48 -11.28
CA ARG A 204 66.44 70.61 -10.58
C ARG A 204 67.07 71.91 -11.08
N ALA A 205 66.23 72.88 -11.43
CA ALA A 205 66.69 74.14 -12.00
C ALA A 205 65.87 75.32 -11.46
N THR A 206 66.56 76.44 -11.26
CA THR A 206 65.97 77.74 -10.89
C THR A 206 65.95 78.64 -12.12
N PHE A 207 64.81 79.26 -12.40
CA PHE A 207 64.64 80.21 -13.49
C PHE A 207 64.23 81.56 -12.91
N THR A 208 64.93 82.62 -13.28
CA THR A 208 64.72 84.00 -12.81
C THR A 208 64.02 84.84 -13.88
N GLU A 209 63.54 86.02 -13.49
CA GLU A 209 62.80 86.95 -14.36
C GLU A 209 61.54 86.32 -14.98
N ILE A 210 60.82 85.50 -14.19
CA ILE A 210 59.66 84.73 -14.65
C ILE A 210 58.52 85.62 -15.13
N SER A 211 58.35 86.78 -14.52
CA SER A 211 57.41 87.81 -14.95
C SER A 211 57.65 88.27 -16.41
N LYS A 212 58.89 88.15 -16.91
CA LYS A 212 59.28 88.55 -18.28
C LYS A 212 59.33 87.38 -19.26
N LEU A 213 58.94 86.17 -18.85
CA LEU A 213 59.01 85.00 -19.72
C LEU A 213 58.08 85.17 -20.93
N THR A 214 58.65 85.04 -22.12
CA THR A 214 57.92 85.14 -23.40
C THR A 214 57.80 83.77 -24.07
N TYR A 215 57.35 83.75 -25.32
CA TYR A 215 57.37 82.57 -26.19
C TYR A 215 58.79 82.05 -26.48
N THR A 216 59.82 82.80 -26.11
CA THR A 216 61.22 82.38 -26.25
C THR A 216 61.59 81.38 -25.15
N ARG A 217 62.17 80.25 -25.56
CA ARG A 217 62.57 79.17 -24.67
C ARG A 217 63.78 79.54 -23.82
N VAL A 218 63.62 79.45 -22.50
CA VAL A 218 64.72 79.44 -21.53
C VAL A 218 65.03 78.01 -21.13
N CYS A 219 66.32 77.69 -20.96
CA CYS A 219 66.78 76.31 -20.77
C CYS A 219 67.64 76.19 -19.50
N SER A 220 67.53 75.07 -18.78
CA SER A 220 68.51 74.69 -17.76
C SER A 220 69.81 74.23 -18.40
N GLN A 221 70.84 74.04 -17.57
CA GLN A 221 72.04 73.30 -17.97
C GLN A 221 71.68 71.85 -18.32
N PHE A 222 72.53 71.24 -19.16
CA PHE A 222 72.44 69.82 -19.46
C PHE A 222 73.01 68.98 -18.31
N THR A 223 72.34 67.87 -17.99
CA THR A 223 72.78 66.86 -17.04
C THR A 223 72.86 65.51 -17.74
N GLU A 224 74.01 64.86 -17.68
CA GLU A 224 74.21 63.55 -18.29
C GLU A 224 73.57 62.44 -17.45
N PHE A 225 72.77 61.60 -18.09
CA PHE A 225 72.17 60.40 -17.50
C PHE A 225 71.89 59.35 -18.55
N THR A 226 72.32 58.13 -18.26
CA THR A 226 72.21 56.97 -19.16
C THR A 226 72.69 57.26 -20.59
N GLY A 227 73.78 58.01 -20.74
CA GLY A 227 74.36 58.37 -22.04
C GLY A 227 73.58 59.42 -22.85
N LEU A 228 72.59 60.07 -22.24
CA LEU A 228 71.85 61.18 -22.80
C LEU A 228 72.06 62.43 -21.93
N ASN A 229 72.15 63.60 -22.56
CA ASN A 229 72.19 64.88 -21.90
C ASN A 229 70.78 65.45 -21.82
N TRP A 230 70.26 65.55 -20.60
CA TRP A 230 68.91 66.00 -20.32
C TRP A 230 68.91 67.45 -19.83
N ARG A 231 67.91 68.24 -20.20
CA ARG A 231 67.68 69.58 -19.65
C ARG A 231 66.21 69.92 -19.57
N ILE A 232 65.88 70.91 -18.77
CA ILE A 232 64.56 71.50 -18.64
C ILE A 232 64.44 72.70 -19.57
N ASN A 233 63.29 72.83 -20.22
CA ASN A 233 62.93 73.93 -21.10
C ASN A 233 61.63 74.56 -20.61
N LEU A 234 61.64 75.88 -20.42
CA LEU A 234 60.47 76.67 -20.06
C LEU A 234 60.21 77.77 -21.10
N TYR A 235 58.95 78.09 -21.33
CA TYR A 235 58.50 79.25 -22.11
C TYR A 235 57.04 79.55 -21.81
N LYS A 236 56.58 80.74 -22.17
CA LYS A 236 55.17 81.12 -22.08
C LYS A 236 54.46 80.82 -23.40
N TYR A 237 53.42 80.00 -23.37
CA TYR A 237 52.64 79.64 -24.57
C TYR A 237 51.45 80.60 -24.74
N ASP A 238 50.90 80.69 -25.95
CA ASP A 238 49.92 81.72 -26.37
C ASP A 238 48.68 81.88 -25.48
N ASN A 239 48.35 80.86 -24.67
CA ASN A 239 47.23 80.87 -23.74
C ASN A 239 47.60 81.30 -22.30
N ASP A 240 48.65 82.10 -22.11
CA ASP A 240 49.10 82.57 -20.78
C ASP A 240 49.47 81.41 -19.81
N ASN A 241 50.02 80.33 -20.38
CA ASN A 241 50.44 79.15 -19.62
C ASN A 241 51.96 79.00 -19.63
N LEU A 242 52.52 78.55 -18.51
CA LEU A 242 53.90 78.06 -18.46
C LEU A 242 53.95 76.69 -19.14
N SER A 243 54.78 76.59 -20.17
CA SER A 243 55.16 75.34 -20.82
C SER A 243 56.37 74.74 -20.13
N PHE A 244 56.27 73.48 -19.68
CA PHE A 244 57.38 72.77 -19.04
C PHE A 244 57.70 71.48 -19.81
N PHE A 245 58.86 71.51 -20.47
CA PHE A 245 59.37 70.42 -21.30
C PHE A 245 60.72 69.93 -20.78
N VAL A 246 60.99 68.66 -21.02
CA VAL A 246 62.32 68.07 -20.88
C VAL A 246 62.85 67.78 -22.28
N GLU A 247 64.13 68.00 -22.48
CA GLU A 247 64.82 67.69 -23.72
C GLU A 247 66.00 66.78 -23.41
N ALA A 248 66.13 65.72 -24.19
CA ALA A 248 67.31 64.88 -24.20
C ALA A 248 68.09 65.10 -25.50
N LYS A 249 69.42 65.07 -25.41
CA LYS A 249 70.33 65.08 -26.56
C LYS A 249 71.39 64.02 -26.40
N LYS A 250 71.74 63.36 -27.50
CA LYS A 250 72.88 62.43 -27.54
C LYS A 250 74.07 63.09 -28.23
N LYS A 251 75.20 63.19 -27.54
CA LYS A 251 76.46 63.72 -28.09
C LYS A 251 76.95 62.68 -29.11
N ASN A 252 76.86 62.96 -30.41
CA ASN A 252 77.29 62.10 -31.54
C ASN A 252 76.29 61.04 -32.07
N ALA A 253 74.97 61.26 -31.96
CA ALA A 253 74.00 60.42 -32.68
C ALA A 253 72.74 61.19 -33.08
N ASP A 254 72.41 61.15 -34.38
CA ASP A 254 71.24 61.83 -34.96
C ASP A 254 69.98 60.96 -34.98
N LYS A 255 70.10 59.67 -34.61
CA LYS A 255 68.99 58.74 -34.45
C LYS A 255 69.16 57.97 -33.15
N TRP A 256 68.24 58.19 -32.21
CA TRP A 256 68.16 57.47 -30.95
C TRP A 256 66.72 57.52 -30.45
N SER A 257 66.37 56.56 -29.60
CA SER A 257 65.13 56.57 -28.84
C SER A 257 65.39 56.13 -27.41
N CYS A 258 64.65 56.68 -26.46
CA CYS A 258 64.70 56.31 -25.05
C CYS A 258 63.31 56.35 -24.45
N SER A 259 62.76 55.16 -24.18
CA SER A 259 61.51 55.01 -23.43
C SER A 259 61.75 55.50 -22.01
N SER A 260 61.01 56.51 -21.60
CA SER A 260 61.20 57.15 -20.30
C SER A 260 59.86 57.44 -19.64
N ILE A 261 59.84 57.41 -18.32
CA ILE A 261 58.79 58.02 -17.52
C ILE A 261 59.40 59.26 -16.88
N VAL A 262 58.75 60.40 -17.06
CA VAL A 262 59.19 61.66 -16.48
C VAL A 262 58.10 62.19 -15.56
N ASP A 263 58.52 62.67 -14.40
CA ASP A 263 57.68 63.39 -13.44
C ASP A 263 58.15 64.84 -13.37
N TRP A 264 57.33 65.75 -13.90
CA TRP A 264 57.56 67.19 -13.92
C TRP A 264 56.95 67.82 -12.68
N GLN A 265 57.74 68.57 -11.93
CA GLN A 265 57.38 69.05 -10.61
C GLN A 265 57.70 70.54 -10.48
N LEU A 266 56.75 71.31 -9.97
CA LEU A 266 56.95 72.67 -9.49
C LEU A 266 57.08 72.64 -7.97
N ILE A 267 58.17 73.21 -7.48
CA ILE A 267 58.52 73.19 -6.06
C ILE A 267 58.11 74.53 -5.46
N SER A 268 57.35 74.48 -4.36
CA SER A 268 57.05 75.69 -3.60
C SER A 268 58.30 76.17 -2.86
N GLN A 269 58.55 77.48 -2.92
CA GLN A 269 59.68 78.10 -2.24
C GLN A 269 59.34 78.49 -0.78
N LYS A 270 58.06 78.40 -0.38
CA LYS A 270 57.64 78.63 1.01
C LYS A 270 57.94 77.44 1.92
N ASN A 271 57.74 76.21 1.44
CA ASN A 271 57.83 74.99 2.25
C ASN A 271 58.67 73.86 1.62
N VAL A 272 59.28 74.11 0.46
CA VAL A 272 60.12 73.16 -0.29
C VAL A 272 59.38 71.86 -0.69
N ASN A 273 58.05 71.84 -0.60
CA ASN A 273 57.23 70.71 -1.04
C ASN A 273 56.94 70.78 -2.54
N ILE A 274 56.70 69.61 -3.16
CA ILE A 274 56.17 69.52 -4.52
C ILE A 274 54.69 69.89 -4.44
N VAL A 275 54.31 70.99 -5.09
CA VAL A 275 52.94 71.54 -4.99
C VAL A 275 52.15 71.35 -6.29
N HIS A 276 52.84 71.16 -7.42
CA HIS A 276 52.21 70.72 -8.66
C HIS A 276 53.10 69.70 -9.36
N SER A 277 52.54 68.54 -9.72
CA SER A 277 53.25 67.56 -10.54
C SER A 277 52.39 66.96 -11.65
N LYS A 278 53.04 66.60 -12.75
CA LYS A 278 52.46 65.79 -13.82
C LYS A 278 53.46 64.72 -14.20
N LYS A 279 52.99 63.49 -14.33
CA LYS A 279 53.82 62.33 -14.69
C LYS A 279 53.32 61.70 -15.96
N ALA A 280 54.22 61.38 -16.87
CA ALA A 280 53.85 60.68 -18.09
C ALA A 280 55.01 59.85 -18.66
N ALA A 281 54.63 58.79 -19.39
CA ALA A 281 55.55 57.95 -20.13
C ALA A 281 55.63 58.44 -21.57
N ASN A 282 56.84 58.55 -22.13
CA ASN A 282 57.02 58.76 -23.55
C ASN A 282 58.38 58.24 -24.05
N VAL A 283 58.49 58.10 -25.36
CA VAL A 283 59.73 57.78 -26.05
C VAL A 283 60.38 59.07 -26.53
N PHE A 284 61.47 59.48 -25.88
CA PHE A 284 62.30 60.59 -26.35
C PHE A 284 63.08 60.16 -27.58
N THR A 285 63.18 61.02 -28.60
CA THR A 285 63.95 60.75 -29.83
C THR A 285 64.86 61.92 -30.18
N SER A 286 65.63 61.80 -31.27
CA SER A 286 66.49 62.88 -31.76
C SER A 286 65.73 64.16 -32.20
N SER A 287 64.39 64.15 -32.22
CA SER A 287 63.58 65.31 -32.55
C SER A 287 62.62 65.69 -31.42
N HIS A 288 62.65 66.99 -31.08
CA HIS A 288 61.79 67.72 -30.14
C HIS A 288 61.92 67.40 -28.63
N ALA A 289 61.74 68.43 -27.82
CA ALA A 289 61.54 68.31 -26.38
C ALA A 289 60.11 67.80 -26.11
N TRP A 290 59.91 67.08 -25.01
CA TRP A 290 58.58 66.58 -24.63
C TRP A 290 58.17 67.03 -23.22
N GLY A 291 56.88 67.28 -23.05
CA GLY A 291 56.32 67.79 -21.81
C GLY A 291 54.96 68.42 -22.03
N PHE A 292 54.60 69.37 -21.16
CA PHE A 292 53.27 69.93 -21.11
C PHE A 292 53.27 71.39 -21.58
N ALA A 293 52.55 71.67 -22.66
CA ALA A 293 52.35 73.04 -23.15
C ALA A 293 51.56 73.91 -22.15
N ASN A 294 50.57 73.29 -21.49
CA ASN A 294 49.76 73.90 -20.43
C ASN A 294 50.10 73.22 -19.10
N PHE A 295 51.30 73.49 -18.57
CA PHE A 295 51.71 72.91 -17.30
C PHE A 295 50.93 73.56 -16.15
N ILE A 296 51.01 74.88 -16.02
CA ILE A 296 50.28 75.71 -15.06
C ILE A 296 49.98 77.09 -15.70
N THR A 297 48.88 77.73 -15.32
CA THR A 297 48.57 79.09 -15.81
C THR A 297 49.46 80.12 -15.13
N PHE A 298 49.81 81.23 -15.81
CA PHE A 298 50.57 82.30 -15.17
C PHE A 298 49.82 82.97 -14.03
N LYS A 299 48.48 83.03 -14.11
CA LYS A 299 47.63 83.47 -13.01
C LYS A 299 47.85 82.65 -11.74
N GLU A 300 47.87 81.31 -11.84
CA GLU A 300 48.12 80.43 -10.69
C GLU A 300 49.59 80.44 -10.26
N LEU A 301 50.53 80.55 -11.22
CA LEU A 301 51.96 80.57 -10.97
C LEU A 301 52.38 81.80 -10.16
N LEU A 302 51.85 82.98 -10.52
CA LEU A 302 52.17 84.27 -9.91
C LEU A 302 51.32 84.58 -8.66
N ASP A 303 50.35 83.74 -8.31
CA ASP A 303 49.56 83.90 -7.10
C ASP A 303 50.45 83.73 -5.87
N GLU A 304 50.58 84.81 -5.08
CA GLU A 304 51.41 84.84 -3.88
C GLU A 304 51.00 83.78 -2.86
N GLU A 305 49.71 83.38 -2.79
CA GLU A 305 49.25 82.36 -1.85
C GLU A 305 49.91 81.01 -2.13
N ASN A 306 50.07 80.64 -3.41
CA ASN A 306 50.64 79.36 -3.83
C ASN A 306 52.15 79.22 -3.57
N GLY A 307 52.86 80.35 -3.47
CA GLY A 307 54.28 80.37 -3.06
C GLY A 307 55.25 79.72 -4.05
N TYR A 308 54.88 79.66 -5.34
CA TYR A 308 55.75 79.14 -6.40
C TYR A 308 56.87 80.12 -6.75
N VAL A 309 56.55 81.41 -6.76
CA VAL A 309 57.44 82.49 -7.17
C VAL A 309 57.99 83.21 -5.95
N MET A 310 59.30 83.39 -5.90
CA MET A 310 60.03 84.18 -4.89
C MET A 310 61.13 84.95 -5.61
N ASP A 311 61.23 86.25 -5.36
CA ASP A 311 62.20 87.15 -6.03
C ASP A 311 62.18 87.02 -7.58
N ASP A 312 60.97 86.99 -8.15
CA ASP A 312 60.73 86.79 -9.59
C ASP A 312 61.38 85.52 -10.18
N SER A 313 61.51 84.47 -9.36
CA SER A 313 62.11 83.19 -9.73
C SER A 313 61.25 82.00 -9.34
N ILE A 314 61.39 80.86 -10.04
CA ILE A 314 60.75 79.58 -9.70
C ILE A 314 61.77 78.45 -9.67
N ILE A 315 61.47 77.40 -8.90
CA ILE A 315 62.24 76.15 -8.86
C ILE A 315 61.39 75.01 -9.45
N VAL A 316 61.93 74.37 -10.49
CA VAL A 316 61.31 73.21 -11.14
C VAL A 316 62.23 71.99 -11.07
N SER A 317 61.63 70.80 -11.01
CA SER A 317 62.35 69.54 -11.17
C SER A 317 61.70 68.60 -12.17
N ALA A 318 62.53 67.77 -12.80
CA ALA A 318 62.10 66.68 -13.65
C ALA A 318 62.81 65.40 -13.24
N THR A 319 62.05 64.42 -12.73
CA THR A 319 62.57 63.08 -12.41
C THR A 319 62.36 62.15 -13.59
N VAL A 320 63.45 61.72 -14.22
CA VAL A 320 63.48 60.87 -15.40
C VAL A 320 63.84 59.44 -14.99
N LYS A 321 62.97 58.49 -15.31
CA LYS A 321 63.25 57.05 -15.28
C LYS A 321 63.39 56.55 -16.71
N THR A 322 64.56 56.07 -17.07
CA THR A 322 64.82 55.54 -18.42
C THR A 322 64.74 54.03 -18.41
N PHE A 323 64.02 53.47 -19.38
CA PHE A 323 63.97 52.05 -19.62
C PHE A 323 64.94 51.72 -20.75
N PRO A 324 65.76 50.66 -20.62
CA PRO A 324 66.60 50.21 -21.71
C PRO A 324 65.74 50.00 -22.96
N THR A 325 66.06 50.70 -24.04
CA THR A 325 65.49 50.40 -25.35
C THR A 325 66.02 49.03 -25.74
N ALA A 326 65.14 48.05 -25.99
CA ALA A 326 65.55 46.77 -26.56
C ALA A 326 66.34 47.05 -27.85
N GLN A 327 67.58 46.57 -27.93
CA GLN A 327 68.38 46.63 -29.16
C GLN A 327 67.80 45.72 -30.23
#